data_AF-A0A174NKH8-F1
#
_entry.id   AF-A0A174NKH8-F1
#
_cell.length_a   1.000
_cell.length_b   1.000
_cell.length_c   1.000
_cell.angle_alpha   90.00
_cell.angle_beta   90.00
_cell.angle_gamma   90.00
#
_symmetry.space_group_name_H-M   'P 1'
#
loop_
_entity.id
_entity.type
_entity.pdbx_description
1 polymer ?
#
loop_
_entity_poly.entity_id
_entity_poly.type
_entity_poly.pdbx_seq_one_letter_code
_entity_poly.pdbx_strand_id
1 'polypeptide(L)' 'MKQYLVERPNGNVIVTILRNKSDHTYSYVNLTKGHICPCRFASEEEALHDMDQKIKSGEILRYILLN' A
#
# COMPACT_ATOMS: atom_id res chain seq x y z
N MET A 1 0.74 1.31 13.83
CA MET A 1 0.29 1.28 12.42
C MET A 1 1.54 1.20 11.56
N LYS A 2 1.71 0.14 10.76
CA LYS A 2 2.89 -0.02 9.90
C LYS A 2 2.87 1.02 8.80
N GLN A 3 3.99 1.67 8.52
CA GLN A 3 4.15 2.56 7.39
C GLN A 3 5.17 1.98 6.42
N TYR A 4 4.95 2.18 5.13
CA TYR A 4 5.81 1.68 4.08
C TYR A 4 6.23 2.85 3.20
N LEU A 5 7.54 3.03 3.01
CA LEU A 5 8.05 3.82 1.91
C LEU A 5 7.92 2.98 0.64
N VAL A 6 7.09 3.44 -0.30
CA VAL A 6 6.92 2.82 -1.61
C VAL A 6 7.64 3.68 -2.65
N GLU A 7 8.72 3.15 -3.20
CA GLU A 7 9.47 3.79 -4.25
C GLU A 7 8.86 3.47 -5.61
N ARG A 8 8.67 4.48 -6.45
CA ARG A 8 8.04 4.34 -7.76
C ARG A 8 8.80 5.17 -8.78
N PRO A 9 8.72 4.83 -10.08
CA PRO A 9 9.38 5.61 -11.13
C PRO A 9 9.00 7.11 -11.08
N ASN A 10 7.75 7.41 -10.71
CA ASN A 10 7.19 8.77 -10.67
C ASN A 10 7.19 9.39 -9.26
N GLY A 11 8.09 8.93 -8.39
CA GLY A 11 8.29 9.49 -7.06
C GLY A 11 7.68 8.68 -5.92
N ASN A 12 8.36 8.79 -4.79
CA ASN A 12 8.11 8.00 -3.59
C ASN A 12 6.85 8.46 -2.86
N VAL A 13 6.18 7.51 -2.21
CA VAL A 13 5.04 7.78 -1.34
C VAL A 13 5.14 6.96 -0.07
N ILE A 14 4.61 7.50 1.03
CA ILE A 14 4.42 6.75 2.27
C ILE A 14 3.00 6.22 2.28
N VAL A 15 2.86 4.91 2.44
CA VAL A 15 1.58 4.20 2.46
C VAL A 15 1.46 3.43 3.76
N THR A 16 0.25 3.35 4.30
CA THR A 16 -0.11 2.38 5.33
C THR A 16 -1.23 1.48 4.84
N ILE A 17 -1.38 0.30 5.43
CA ILE A 17 -2.49 -0.62 5.16
C ILE A 17 -3.41 -0.55 6.38
N LEU A 18 -4.67 -0.22 6.16
CA LEU A 18 -5.65 -0.08 7.24
C LEU A 18 -6.94 -0.83 6.91
N ARG A 19 -7.56 -1.39 7.95
CA ARG A 19 -8.85 -2.05 7.85
C ARG A 19 -9.99 -1.04 7.73
N ASN A 20 -10.82 -1.19 6.72
CA ASN A 20 -12.08 -0.48 6.55
C ASN A 20 -13.07 -0.94 7.63
N LYS A 21 -13.72 0.04 8.28
CA LYS A 21 -14.69 -0.24 9.35
C LYS A 21 -15.99 -0.87 8.84
N SER A 22 -16.40 -0.54 7.63
CA SER A 22 -17.71 -0.89 7.07
C SER A 22 -17.79 -2.30 6.51
N ASP A 23 -16.76 -2.73 5.79
CA ASP A 23 -16.75 -4.00 5.04
C ASP A 23 -15.65 -4.95 5.52
N HIS A 24 -14.89 -4.54 6.55
CA HIS A 24 -13.81 -5.32 7.16
C HIS A 24 -12.63 -5.69 6.25
N THR A 25 -12.60 -5.17 5.03
CA THR A 25 -11.47 -5.29 4.09
C THR A 25 -10.32 -4.36 4.48
N TYR A 26 -9.22 -4.42 3.74
CA TYR A 26 -8.06 -3.56 3.90
C TYR A 26 -7.82 -2.72 2.65
N SER A 27 -7.27 -1.53 2.83
CA SER A 27 -6.89 -0.62 1.74
C SER A 27 -5.56 0.04 2.02
N TYR A 28 -4.88 0.45 0.95
CA TYR A 28 -3.79 1.40 1.05
C TYR A 28 -4.32 2.77 1.42
N VAL A 29 -3.67 3.43 2.37
CA VAL A 29 -3.84 4.85 2.67
C VAL A 29 -2.54 5.56 2.35
N ASN A 30 -2.58 6.45 1.36
CA ASN A 30 -1.44 7.23 0.93
C ASN A 30 -1.30 8.45 1.85
N LEU A 31 -0.33 8.40 2.76
CA LEU A 31 -0.08 9.46 3.74
C LEU A 31 0.55 10.71 3.09
N THR A 32 1.34 10.54 2.04
CA THR A 32 1.94 11.66 1.29
C THR A 32 0.91 12.47 0.51
N LYS A 33 -0.11 11.81 -0.05
CA LYS A 33 -1.15 12.44 -0.89
C LYS A 33 -2.51 12.61 -0.20
N GLY A 34 -2.65 12.16 1.05
CA GLY A 34 -3.88 12.31 1.84
C GLY A 34 -5.13 11.63 1.26
N HIS A 35 -4.99 10.49 0.56
CA HIS A 35 -6.14 9.76 0.01
C HIS A 35 -6.10 8.27 0.34
N ILE A 36 -7.29 7.67 0.39
CA ILE A 36 -7.49 6.23 0.53
C ILE A 36 -7.61 5.65 -0.88
N CYS A 37 -6.84 4.59 -1.17
CA CYS A 37 -6.95 3.87 -2.43
C CYS A 37 -8.28 3.10 -2.47
N PRO A 38 -8.97 3.03 -3.62
CA PRO A 38 -10.20 2.25 -3.77
C PRO A 38 -9.98 0.74 -3.71
N CYS A 39 -8.73 0.25 -3.64
CA CYS A 39 -8.44 -1.16 -3.49
C CYS A 39 -9.10 -1.74 -2.22
N ARG A 40 -9.45 -3.02 -2.30
CA ARG A 40 -10.11 -3.77 -1.23
C ARG A 40 -9.45 -5.14 -1.17
N PHE A 41 -8.77 -5.41 -0.07
CA PHE A 41 -8.08 -6.68 0.19
C PHE A 41 -8.75 -7.40 1.35
N ALA A 42 -8.77 -8.73 1.34
CA ALA A 42 -9.27 -9.56 2.42
C ALA A 42 -8.33 -9.53 3.65
N SER A 43 -7.02 -9.29 3.46
CA SER A 43 -6.04 -9.22 4.55
C SER A 43 -4.88 -8.25 4.27
N GLU A 44 -4.03 -8.00 5.28
CA GLU A 44 -2.78 -7.25 5.09
C GLU A 44 -1.80 -8.00 4.16
N GLU A 45 -1.77 -9.34 4.23
CA GLU A 45 -0.91 -10.19 3.40
C GLU A 45 -1.27 -10.11 1.93
N GLU A 46 -2.56 -10.07 1.59
CA GLU A 46 -3.00 -9.86 0.21
C GLU A 46 -2.60 -8.47 -0.30
N ALA A 47 -2.71 -7.44 0.55
CA ALA A 47 -2.24 -6.10 0.22
C ALA A 47 -0.71 -6.05 0.02
N LEU A 48 0.08 -6.85 0.75
CA LEU A 48 1.52 -6.96 0.51
C LEU A 48 1.81 -7.73 -0.78
N HIS A 49 1.06 -8.80 -1.05
CA HIS A 49 1.17 -9.55 -2.29
C HIS A 49 0.91 -8.68 -3.53
N ASP A 50 -0.09 -7.78 -3.48
CA ASP A 50 -0.33 -6.80 -4.56
C ASP A 50 0.87 -5.86 -4.77
N MET A 51 1.55 -5.43 -3.70
CA MET A 51 2.81 -4.68 -3.84
C MET A 51 3.90 -5.52 -4.52
N ASP A 52 4.04 -6.81 -4.17
CA ASP A 52 4.99 -7.70 -4.85
C ASP A 52 4.68 -7.87 -6.34
N GLN A 53 3.40 -7.96 -6.72
CA GLN A 53 2.98 -8.00 -8.13
C GLN A 53 3.29 -6.69 -8.86
N LYS A 54 3.09 -5.54 -8.19
CA LYS A 54 3.45 -4.23 -8.73
C LYS A 54 4.96 -4.02 -8.91
N ILE A 55 5.79 -4.71 -8.13
CA ILE A 55 7.23 -4.76 -8.38
C ILE A 55 7.50 -5.50 -9.69
N LYS A 56 6.85 -6.66 -9.89
CA LYS A 56 7.02 -7.47 -11.11
C LYS A 56 6.53 -6.74 -12.38
N SER A 57 5.48 -5.92 -12.28
CA SER A 57 4.97 -5.11 -13.39
C SER A 57 5.77 -3.83 -13.62
N GLY A 58 6.65 -3.43 -12.69
CA GLY A 58 7.43 -2.19 -12.74
C GLY A 58 6.65 -0.93 -12.34
N GLU A 59 5.43 -1.07 -11.82
CA GLU A 59 4.64 0.06 -11.29
C GLU A 59 5.26 0.65 -10.02
N ILE A 60 5.89 -0.21 -9.21
CA ILE A 60 6.70 0.19 -8.05
C ILE A 60 8.09 -0.45 -8.18
N LEU A 61 9.11 0.19 -7.62
CA LEU A 61 10.49 -0.29 -7.65
C LEU A 61 10.79 -1.21 -6.47
N ARG A 62 10.35 -0.80 -5.27
CA ARG A 62 10.42 -1.56 -4.01
C ARG A 62 9.54 -0.91 -2.94
N TYR A 63 9.32 -1.62 -1.84
CA TYR A 63 8.76 -1.05 -0.62
C TYR A 63 9.64 -1.38 0.60
N ILE A 64 9.70 -0.46 1.56
CA ILE A 64 10.49 -0.59 2.79
C ILE A 64 9.57 -0.32 3.97
N LEU A 65 9.50 -1.24 4.94
CA LEU A 65 8.80 -1.01 6.21
C LEU A 65 9.56 0.06 7.01
N LEU A 66 8.85 1.12 7.41
CA LEU A 66 9.35 2.19 8.27
C LEU A 66 9.01 1.85 9.73
N ASN A 67 10.02 1.93 10.60
CA ASN A 67 9.89 1.74 12.04
C ASN A 67 9.27 2.97 12.71
#